data_AF-A0A2S8FK30-F1
#
_entry.id   AF-A0A2S8FK30-F1
#
_cell.length_a   1.000
_cell.length_b   1.000
_cell.length_c   1.000
_cell.angle_alpha   90.00
_cell.angle_beta   90.00
_cell.angle_gamma   90.00
#
_symmetry.space_group_name_H-M   'P 1'
#
loop_
_entity.id
_entity.type
_entity.pdbx_description
1 polymer ?
#
loop_
_entity_poly.entity_id
_entity_poly.type
_entity_poly.pdbx_seq_one_letter_code
_entity_poly.pdbx_strand_id
1 'polypeptide(L)'
;MPTIDDSTKEFRFQFPLWMLMFVLPTIAGLSFAIYAKHQRQQEAQEELMAIQAGLVEEQHAIAMQLANLTQVPDSMQQNLQNFKSPEQVIARLQNPLVPQMNPNGGGGGYHEIEDASDFMFFFVQANDDDVRKLFARMQELYPHTTRITQFQILNLLARLPEFAPDRLDAIAGEVKAFVEPIRESKNQTLAKQAEAVWKTFDFDSTSGAQP
;
A
#
# COMPACT_ATOMS: atom_id res chain seq x y z
N MET A 1 -56.47 53.34 -63.06
CA MET A 1 -55.06 53.36 -62.61
C MET A 1 -54.95 52.45 -61.39
N PRO A 2 -53.96 51.55 -61.26
CA PRO A 2 -53.10 50.90 -62.25
C PRO A 2 -53.48 49.41 -62.45
N THR A 3 -53.23 48.87 -63.64
CA THR A 3 -53.34 47.44 -63.98
C THR A 3 -52.01 46.75 -63.69
N ILE A 4 -52.04 45.68 -62.89
CA ILE A 4 -50.90 44.83 -62.59
C ILE A 4 -50.66 43.96 -63.83
N ASP A 5 -49.49 44.11 -64.44
CA ASP A 5 -49.05 43.38 -65.62
C ASP A 5 -48.45 42.04 -65.18
N ASP A 6 -49.15 40.96 -65.50
CA ASP A 6 -48.80 39.59 -65.16
C ASP A 6 -47.90 39.03 -66.27
N SER A 7 -46.58 39.14 -66.08
CA SER A 7 -45.60 38.52 -66.97
C SER A 7 -44.60 37.68 -66.17
N THR A 8 -45.13 36.63 -65.56
CA THR A 8 -44.33 35.48 -65.13
C THR A 8 -43.77 34.76 -66.36
N LYS A 9 -42.62 35.24 -66.86
CA LYS A 9 -41.84 34.53 -67.88
C LYS A 9 -41.33 33.22 -67.29
N GLU A 10 -42.03 32.13 -67.60
CA GLU A 10 -41.53 30.77 -67.38
C GLU A 10 -40.23 30.58 -68.16
N PHE A 11 -39.09 30.70 -67.49
CA PHE A 11 -37.79 30.31 -68.01
C PHE A 11 -37.77 28.79 -68.17
N ARG A 12 -38.20 28.30 -69.33
CA ARG A 12 -38.06 26.90 -69.73
C ARG A 12 -36.59 26.63 -70.09
N PHE A 13 -35.78 26.31 -69.08
CA PHE A 13 -34.44 25.78 -69.28
C PHE A 13 -34.54 24.38 -69.91
N GLN A 14 -34.49 24.33 -71.24
CA GLN A 14 -34.38 23.07 -71.99
C GLN A 14 -32.91 22.64 -71.98
N PHE A 15 -32.51 21.91 -70.94
CA PHE A 15 -31.21 21.26 -70.93
C PHE A 15 -31.22 20.14 -71.96
N PRO A 16 -30.26 20.10 -72.90
CA PRO A 16 -30.21 19.03 -73.87
C PRO A 16 -29.97 17.69 -73.15
N LEU A 17 -30.73 16.66 -73.52
CA LEU A 17 -30.80 15.36 -72.83
C LEU A 17 -29.41 14.73 -72.59
N TRP A 18 -28.45 14.95 -73.49
CA TRP A 18 -27.07 14.48 -73.34
C TRP A 18 -26.39 15.09 -72.11
N MET A 19 -26.62 16.36 -71.80
CA MET A 19 -26.03 17.00 -70.62
C MET A 19 -26.54 16.33 -69.34
N LEU A 20 -27.83 15.96 -69.30
CA LEU A 20 -28.43 15.27 -68.17
C LEU A 20 -27.87 13.85 -68.01
N MET A 21 -27.58 13.16 -69.11
CA MET A 21 -26.96 11.83 -69.10
C MET A 21 -25.50 11.81 -68.66
N PHE A 22 -24.73 12.89 -68.85
CA PHE A 22 -23.31 12.94 -68.49
C PHE A 22 -23.02 13.72 -67.21
N VAL A 23 -23.75 14.81 -66.94
CA VAL A 23 -23.48 15.69 -65.80
C VAL A 23 -24.01 15.09 -64.50
N LEU A 24 -25.20 14.48 -64.50
CA LEU A 24 -25.76 13.89 -63.27
C LEU A 24 -24.90 12.73 -62.72
N PRO A 25 -24.44 11.75 -63.52
CA PRO A 25 -23.56 10.71 -63.00
C PRO A 25 -22.22 11.26 -62.51
N THR A 26 -21.70 12.30 -63.15
CA THR A 26 -20.43 12.93 -62.75
C THR A 26 -20.57 13.68 -61.43
N ILE A 27 -21.64 14.46 -61.25
CA ILE A 27 -21.94 15.13 -59.97
C ILE A 27 -22.17 14.08 -58.88
N ALA A 28 -22.96 13.04 -59.16
CA ALA A 28 -23.19 11.96 -58.20
C ALA A 28 -21.86 11.28 -57.80
N GLY A 29 -21.02 10.91 -58.77
CA GLY A 29 -19.72 10.30 -58.50
C GLY A 29 -18.79 11.19 -57.67
N LEU A 30 -18.80 12.51 -57.93
CA LEU A 30 -18.01 13.48 -57.19
C LEU A 30 -18.54 13.68 -55.76
N SER A 31 -19.86 13.69 -55.57
CA SER A 31 -20.50 13.68 -54.25
C SER A 31 -20.17 12.41 -53.46
N PHE A 32 -20.21 11.24 -54.09
CA PHE A 32 -19.81 9.97 -53.46
C PHE A 32 -18.32 9.97 -53.08
N ALA A 33 -17.44 10.50 -53.93
CA ALA A 33 -16.01 10.58 -53.63
C ALA A 33 -15.72 11.53 -52.45
N ILE A 34 -16.39 12.68 -52.39
CA ILE A 34 -16.29 13.62 -51.26
C ILE A 34 -16.82 12.97 -49.99
N TYR A 35 -17.97 12.32 -50.05
CA TYR A 35 -18.58 11.64 -48.91
C TYR A 35 -17.68 10.51 -48.37
N ALA A 36 -17.17 9.65 -49.25
CA ALA A 36 -16.25 8.58 -48.87
C ALA A 36 -14.94 9.11 -48.25
N LYS A 37 -14.43 10.25 -48.75
CA LYS A 37 -13.27 10.92 -48.14
C LYS A 37 -13.59 11.48 -46.77
N HIS A 38 -14.77 12.08 -46.60
CA HIS A 38 -15.21 12.61 -45.32
C HIS A 38 -15.38 11.50 -44.27
N GLN A 39 -15.95 10.36 -44.67
CA GLN A 39 -16.09 9.19 -43.82
C GLN A 39 -14.72 8.67 -43.34
N ARG A 40 -13.74 8.54 -44.24
CA ARG A 40 -12.36 8.15 -43.85
C ARG A 40 -11.70 9.16 -42.91
N GLN A 41 -12.00 10.45 -43.05
CA GLN A 41 -11.48 11.47 -42.14
C GLN A 41 -12.12 11.38 -40.76
N GLN A 42 -13.41 11.05 -40.67
CA GLN A 42 -14.09 10.84 -39.39
C GLN A 42 -13.52 9.61 -38.68
N GLU A 43 -13.37 8.48 -39.38
CA GLU A 43 -12.76 7.26 -38.82
C GLU A 43 -11.34 7.53 -38.30
N ALA A 44 -10.52 8.27 -39.04
CA ALA A 44 -9.17 8.63 -38.60
C ALA A 44 -9.18 9.57 -37.38
N GLN A 45 -10.16 10.48 -37.28
CA GLN A 45 -10.32 11.34 -36.10
C GLN A 45 -10.77 10.53 -34.88
N GLU A 46 -11.70 9.60 -35.05
CA GLU A 46 -12.15 8.71 -33.99
C GLU A 46 -11.00 7.83 -33.48
N GLU A 47 -10.19 7.28 -34.38
CA GLU A 47 -8.99 6.50 -34.03
C GLU A 47 -7.99 7.35 -33.24
N LEU A 48 -7.70 8.58 -33.67
CA LEU A 48 -6.80 9.49 -32.96
C LEU A 48 -7.34 9.88 -31.58
N MET A 49 -8.65 10.12 -31.46
CA MET A 49 -9.28 10.39 -30.16
C MET A 49 -9.22 9.18 -29.23
N ALA A 50 -9.41 7.97 -29.76
CA ALA A 50 -9.30 6.74 -28.98
C ALA A 50 -7.86 6.51 -28.48
N ILE A 51 -6.87 6.73 -29.34
CA ILE A 51 -5.44 6.68 -28.98
C ILE A 51 -5.13 7.73 -27.91
N GLN A 52 -5.62 8.97 -28.07
CA GLN A 52 -5.41 10.03 -27.10
C GLN A 52 -6.05 9.70 -25.75
N ALA A 53 -7.26 9.16 -25.74
CA ALA A 53 -7.94 8.74 -24.53
C ALA A 53 -7.16 7.64 -23.79
N GLY A 54 -6.67 6.63 -24.53
CA GLY A 54 -5.82 5.57 -23.98
C GLY A 54 -4.51 6.10 -23.40
N LEU A 55 -3.85 7.03 -24.09
CA LEU A 55 -2.61 7.65 -23.59
C LEU A 55 -2.83 8.49 -22.33
N VAL A 56 -3.96 9.18 -22.21
CA VAL A 56 -4.31 9.93 -20.99
C VAL A 56 -4.58 8.98 -19.82
N GLU A 57 -5.25 7.87 -20.08
CA GLU A 57 -5.49 6.82 -19.07
C GLU A 57 -4.16 6.20 -18.59
N GLU A 58 -3.26 5.87 -19.51
CA GLU A 58 -1.91 5.38 -19.17
C GLU A 58 -1.12 6.40 -18.34
N GLN A 59 -1.14 7.69 -18.73
CA GLN A 59 -0.49 8.73 -17.94
C GLN A 59 -1.06 8.84 -16.53
N HIS A 60 -2.38 8.72 -16.39
CA HIS A 60 -3.02 8.76 -15.08
C HIS A 60 -2.63 7.54 -14.22
N ALA A 61 -2.59 6.35 -14.81
CA ALA A 61 -2.15 5.14 -14.14
C ALA A 61 -0.67 5.24 -13.68
N ILE A 62 0.21 5.75 -14.55
CA ILE A 62 1.63 5.98 -14.22
C ILE A 62 1.77 7.05 -13.12
N ALA A 63 1.00 8.14 -13.19
CA ALA A 63 1.01 9.18 -12.17
C ALA A 63 0.55 8.66 -10.80
N MET A 64 -0.48 7.81 -10.76
CA MET A 64 -0.94 7.13 -9.54
C MET A 64 0.13 6.19 -8.97
N GLN A 65 0.81 5.43 -9.82
CA GLN A 65 1.92 4.57 -9.39
C GLN A 65 3.09 5.40 -8.83
N LEU A 66 3.45 6.51 -9.48
CA LEU A 66 4.49 7.41 -8.98
C LEU A 66 4.09 8.06 -7.65
N ALA A 67 2.85 8.52 -7.51
CA ALA A 67 2.34 9.09 -6.26
C ALA A 67 2.46 8.08 -5.10
N ASN A 68 2.08 6.82 -5.35
CA ASN A 68 2.25 5.75 -4.36
C ASN A 68 3.74 5.50 -4.04
N LEU A 69 4.61 5.46 -5.05
CA LEU A 69 6.06 5.30 -4.83
C LEU A 69 6.67 6.47 -4.06
N THR A 70 6.17 7.70 -4.20
CA THR A 70 6.62 8.86 -3.43
C THR A 70 6.10 8.90 -2.00
N GLN A 71 4.97 8.26 -1.68
CA GLN A 71 4.46 8.20 -0.29
C GLN A 71 5.20 7.16 0.58
N VAL A 72 5.75 6.12 -0.04
CA VAL A 72 6.55 5.10 0.65
C VAL A 72 7.78 5.69 1.37
N PRO A 73 8.64 6.54 0.75
CA PRO A 73 9.78 7.13 1.44
C PRO A 73 9.35 8.09 2.56
N ASP A 74 8.27 8.85 2.41
CA ASP A 74 7.81 9.77 3.45
C ASP A 74 7.32 9.01 4.70
N SER A 75 6.52 7.98 4.51
CA SER A 75 6.04 7.12 5.60
C SER A 75 7.18 6.35 6.27
N MET A 76 8.14 5.83 5.49
CA MET A 76 9.35 5.19 6.01
C MET A 76 10.20 6.18 6.82
N GLN A 77 10.39 7.39 6.32
CA GLN A 77 11.16 8.43 7.00
C GLN A 77 10.48 8.90 8.28
N GLN A 78 9.15 9.01 8.29
CA GLN A 78 8.38 9.29 9.48
C GLN A 78 8.51 8.17 10.52
N ASN A 79 8.45 6.91 10.11
CA ASN A 79 8.62 5.78 11.01
C ASN A 79 10.05 5.71 11.59
N LEU A 80 11.09 5.96 10.79
CA LEU A 80 12.46 6.08 11.28
C LEU A 80 12.60 7.18 12.34
N GLN A 81 11.90 8.31 12.20
CA GLN A 81 11.90 9.38 13.21
C GLN A 81 11.11 8.99 14.47
N ASN A 82 9.99 8.28 14.31
CA ASN A 82 9.12 7.85 15.41
C ASN A 82 9.75 6.74 16.26
N PHE A 83 10.67 5.95 15.70
CA PHE A 83 11.33 4.83 16.37
C PHE A 83 12.85 5.03 16.49
N LYS A 84 13.27 6.27 16.71
CA LYS A 84 14.69 6.64 16.86
C LYS A 84 15.27 6.28 18.22
N SER A 85 14.45 6.27 19.26
CA SER A 85 14.92 6.08 20.63
C SER A 85 14.22 4.91 21.33
N PRO A 86 14.89 4.27 22.29
CA PRO A 86 14.29 3.18 23.05
C PRO A 86 13.04 3.63 23.83
N GLU A 87 12.99 4.89 24.28
CA GLU A 87 11.83 5.45 24.97
C GLU A 87 10.58 5.51 24.09
N GLN A 88 10.74 5.77 22.78
CA GLN A 88 9.63 5.80 21.84
C GLN A 88 9.05 4.40 21.61
N VAL A 89 9.92 3.39 21.50
CA VAL A 89 9.51 1.98 21.42
C VAL A 89 8.70 1.60 22.66
N ILE A 90 9.20 1.94 23.85
CA ILE A 90 8.51 1.70 25.12
C ILE A 90 7.16 2.42 25.20
N ALA A 91 7.11 3.70 24.83
CA ALA A 91 5.88 4.49 24.83
C ALA A 91 4.82 3.87 23.90
N ARG A 92 5.25 3.33 22.76
CA ARG A 92 4.40 2.62 21.80
C ARG A 92 3.89 1.29 22.34
N LEU A 93 4.73 0.51 23.02
CA LEU A 93 4.34 -0.74 23.69
C LEU A 93 3.34 -0.50 24.85
N GLN A 94 3.41 0.67 25.48
CA GLN A 94 2.46 1.07 26.52
C GLN A 94 1.13 1.57 25.96
N ASN A 95 1.14 2.12 24.73
CA ASN A 95 -0.02 2.72 24.07
C ASN A 95 -0.19 2.11 22.66
N PRO A 96 -0.68 0.87 22.56
CA PRO A 96 -0.93 0.25 21.27
C PRO A 96 -2.06 0.95 20.49
N LEU A 97 -1.99 1.01 19.16
CA LEU A 97 -3.02 1.66 18.33
C LEU A 97 -4.28 0.80 18.23
N VAL A 98 -4.16 -0.52 18.45
CA VAL A 98 -5.31 -1.42 18.51
C VAL A 98 -6.00 -1.26 19.88
N PRO A 99 -7.29 -0.87 19.93
CA PRO A 99 -7.99 -0.64 21.18
C PRO A 99 -8.08 -1.93 22.00
N GLN A 100 -7.84 -1.80 23.31
CA GLN A 100 -7.92 -2.91 24.27
C GLN A 100 -9.36 -3.44 24.33
N MET A 101 -9.70 -4.48 23.55
CA MET A 101 -11.00 -5.11 23.67
C MET A 101 -11.12 -5.85 25.01
N ASN A 102 -12.17 -5.50 25.74
CA ASN A 102 -12.49 -5.95 27.09
C ASN A 102 -12.74 -7.48 27.09
N PRO A 103 -12.07 -8.29 27.92
CA PRO A 103 -12.22 -9.75 27.94
C PRO A 103 -13.58 -10.27 28.47
N ASN A 104 -14.54 -9.39 28.77
CA ASN A 104 -15.84 -9.79 29.33
C ASN A 104 -16.87 -10.26 28.28
N GLY A 105 -16.50 -10.34 27.00
CA GLY A 105 -17.37 -10.83 25.93
C GLY A 105 -17.01 -12.24 25.47
N GLY A 106 -17.31 -13.27 26.27
CA GLY A 106 -17.70 -14.65 25.87
C GLY A 106 -17.03 -15.40 24.70
N GLY A 107 -15.90 -14.94 24.15
CA GLY A 107 -15.23 -15.54 23.01
C GLY A 107 -13.77 -15.79 23.36
N GLY A 108 -13.40 -17.07 23.44
CA GLY A 108 -12.02 -17.45 23.67
C GLY A 108 -11.10 -16.92 22.57
N GLY A 109 -10.10 -16.15 22.97
CA GLY A 109 -8.74 -16.45 22.54
C GLY A 109 -8.11 -15.64 21.42
N TYR A 110 -8.45 -14.37 21.22
CA TYR A 110 -7.62 -13.50 20.37
C TYR A 110 -7.42 -12.14 21.06
N HIS A 111 -6.25 -11.97 21.69
CA HIS A 111 -5.69 -10.63 21.78
C HIS A 111 -5.31 -10.25 20.35
N GLU A 112 -5.93 -9.24 19.76
CA GLU A 112 -5.41 -8.64 18.53
C GLU A 112 -4.06 -8.02 18.88
N ILE A 113 -3.01 -8.79 18.63
CA ILE A 113 -1.64 -8.36 18.87
C ILE A 113 -1.32 -7.40 17.74
N GLU A 114 -1.02 -6.17 18.11
CA GLU A 114 -0.53 -5.17 17.17
C GLU A 114 0.70 -5.70 16.44
N ASP A 115 0.76 -5.44 15.14
CA ASP A 115 1.86 -5.87 14.31
C ASP A 115 3.16 -5.22 14.80
N ALA A 116 4.10 -6.05 15.25
CA ALA A 116 5.39 -5.58 15.78
C ALA A 116 6.35 -5.14 14.66
N SER A 117 5.94 -5.20 13.39
CA SER A 117 6.73 -4.82 12.22
C SER A 117 7.24 -3.37 12.28
N ASP A 118 6.49 -2.45 12.89
CA ASP A 118 6.93 -1.06 13.05
C ASP A 118 8.19 -0.93 13.93
N PHE A 119 8.45 -1.88 14.84
CA PHE A 119 9.64 -1.84 15.68
C PHE A 119 10.91 -2.19 14.90
N MET A 120 10.81 -2.78 13.70
CA MET A 120 11.94 -3.02 12.81
C MET A 120 12.72 -1.73 12.53
N PHE A 121 12.02 -0.60 12.39
CA PHE A 121 12.65 0.70 12.12
C PHE A 121 13.62 1.13 13.23
N PHE A 122 13.37 0.73 14.49
CA PHE A 122 14.31 0.94 15.58
C PHE A 122 15.56 0.07 15.40
N PHE A 123 15.40 -1.24 15.17
CA PHE A 123 16.54 -2.16 15.11
C PHE A 123 17.47 -1.91 13.92
N VAL A 124 16.94 -1.40 12.80
CA VAL A 124 17.74 -1.04 11.62
C VAL A 124 18.71 0.11 11.92
N GLN A 125 18.33 1.06 12.79
CA GLN A 125 19.13 2.27 13.06
C GLN A 125 19.78 2.31 14.45
N ALA A 126 19.32 1.47 15.39
CA ALA A 126 19.85 1.41 16.75
C ALA A 126 21.30 0.90 16.73
N ASN A 127 22.13 1.42 17.63
CA ASN A 127 23.40 0.78 17.99
C ASN A 127 23.16 -0.28 19.10
N ASP A 128 24.17 -1.07 19.43
CA ASP A 128 24.04 -2.11 20.44
C ASP A 128 23.74 -1.54 21.83
N ASP A 129 24.25 -0.35 22.16
CA ASP A 129 23.96 0.31 23.43
C ASP A 129 22.49 0.71 23.56
N ASP A 130 21.86 1.15 22.47
CA ASP A 130 20.45 1.56 22.43
C ASP A 130 19.53 0.33 22.52
N VAL A 131 19.92 -0.77 21.89
CA VAL A 131 19.26 -2.07 22.05
C VAL A 131 19.35 -2.54 23.51
N ARG A 132 20.53 -2.50 24.13
CA ARG A 132 20.71 -2.83 25.56
C ARG A 132 19.87 -1.95 26.48
N LYS A 133 19.82 -0.63 26.22
CA LYS A 133 18.97 0.30 26.97
C LYS A 133 17.49 -0.05 26.83
N LEU A 134 17.04 -0.41 25.63
CA LEU A 134 15.67 -0.88 25.40
C LEU A 134 15.36 -2.10 26.27
N PHE A 135 16.25 -3.10 26.27
CA PHE A 135 16.11 -4.30 27.10
C PHE A 135 16.08 -3.99 28.59
N ALA A 136 17.02 -3.19 29.09
CA ALA A 136 17.03 -2.78 30.50
C ALA A 136 15.72 -2.09 30.89
N ARG A 137 15.19 -1.23 30.01
CA ARG A 137 13.93 -0.52 30.26
C ARG A 137 12.71 -1.46 30.20
N MET A 138 12.70 -2.43 29.28
CA MET A 138 11.68 -3.47 29.22
C MET A 138 11.69 -4.32 30.50
N GLN A 139 12.86 -4.73 30.98
CA GLN A 139 13.01 -5.49 32.22
C GLN A 139 12.45 -4.75 33.44
N GLU A 140 12.75 -3.46 33.55
CA GLU A 140 12.25 -2.61 34.63
C GLU A 140 10.72 -2.43 34.59
N LEU A 141 10.16 -2.23 33.38
CA LEU A 141 8.74 -1.95 33.21
C LEU A 141 7.85 -3.19 33.22
N TYR A 142 8.38 -4.35 32.84
CA TYR A 142 7.64 -5.59 32.70
C TYR A 142 6.80 -5.97 33.94
N PRO A 143 7.32 -5.97 35.19
CA PRO A 143 6.53 -6.34 36.35
C PRO A 143 5.43 -5.33 36.70
N HIS A 144 5.54 -4.09 36.23
CA HIS A 144 4.65 -2.98 36.60
C HIS A 144 3.61 -2.64 35.53
N THR A 145 3.68 -3.25 34.36
CA THR A 145 2.81 -2.93 33.23
C THR A 145 1.59 -3.86 33.12
N THR A 146 0.66 -3.51 32.22
CA THR A 146 -0.52 -4.32 31.96
C THR A 146 -0.16 -5.66 31.31
N ARG A 147 -1.02 -6.67 31.43
CA ARG A 147 -0.81 -7.98 30.77
C ARG A 147 -0.69 -7.86 29.25
N ILE A 148 -1.39 -6.90 28.64
CA ILE A 148 -1.33 -6.64 27.20
C ILE A 148 0.08 -6.17 26.82
N THR A 149 0.62 -5.20 27.54
CA THR A 149 1.98 -4.70 27.31
C THR A 149 3.03 -5.78 27.60
N GLN A 150 2.85 -6.60 28.65
CA GLN A 150 3.73 -7.77 28.89
C GLN A 150 3.73 -8.73 27.69
N PHE A 151 2.56 -9.02 27.13
CA PHE A 151 2.43 -9.87 25.96
C PHE A 151 3.09 -9.26 24.73
N GLN A 152 2.92 -7.95 24.50
CA GLN A 152 3.56 -7.23 23.40
C GLN A 152 5.08 -7.21 23.50
N ILE A 153 5.62 -7.03 24.71
CA ILE A 153 7.06 -7.16 24.95
C ILE A 153 7.52 -8.56 24.53
N LEU A 154 6.86 -9.63 24.96
CA LEU A 154 7.24 -10.99 24.56
C LEU A 154 7.07 -11.23 23.05
N ASN A 155 6.05 -10.65 22.41
CA ASN A 155 5.87 -10.73 20.96
C ASN A 155 6.98 -10.02 20.19
N LEU A 156 7.42 -8.83 20.66
CA LEU A 156 8.56 -8.12 20.11
C LEU A 156 9.83 -8.99 20.19
N LEU A 157 10.06 -9.61 21.35
CA LEU A 157 11.21 -10.50 21.54
C LEU A 157 11.16 -11.72 20.61
N ALA A 158 9.99 -12.32 20.41
CA ALA A 158 9.82 -13.47 19.54
C ALA A 158 10.17 -13.15 18.07
N ARG A 159 10.05 -11.89 17.64
CA ARG A 159 10.34 -11.44 16.27
C ARG A 159 11.71 -10.78 16.10
N LEU A 160 12.52 -10.71 17.15
CA LEU A 160 13.89 -10.17 17.04
C LEU A 160 14.72 -10.82 15.93
N PRO A 161 14.63 -12.14 15.67
CA PRO A 161 15.35 -12.75 14.54
C PRO A 161 14.93 -12.23 13.17
N GLU A 162 13.70 -11.75 13.03
CA GLU A 162 13.22 -11.15 11.79
C GLU A 162 13.76 -9.72 11.63
N PHE A 163 13.95 -8.98 12.73
CA PHE A 163 14.35 -7.57 12.69
C PHE A 163 15.86 -7.34 12.75
N ALA A 164 16.60 -8.20 13.45
CA ALA A 164 18.02 -8.05 13.70
C ALA A 164 18.75 -9.41 13.75
N PRO A 165 18.75 -10.19 12.65
CA PRO A 165 19.35 -11.52 12.61
C PRO A 165 20.85 -11.50 12.97
N ASP A 166 21.57 -10.47 12.56
CA ASP A 166 23.01 -10.34 12.80
C ASP A 166 23.38 -9.99 14.25
N ARG A 167 22.39 -9.62 15.08
CA ARG A 167 22.60 -9.15 16.46
C ARG A 167 22.11 -10.12 17.52
N LEU A 168 21.59 -11.27 17.11
CA LEU A 168 21.01 -12.27 18.01
C LEU A 168 22.01 -12.74 19.06
N ASP A 169 23.25 -13.03 18.66
CA ASP A 169 24.30 -13.50 19.57
C ASP A 169 24.65 -12.45 20.64
N ALA A 170 24.62 -11.16 20.28
CA ALA A 170 24.94 -10.06 21.18
C ALA A 170 23.87 -9.84 22.26
N ILE A 171 22.61 -10.18 21.96
CA ILE A 171 21.46 -9.94 22.85
C ILE A 171 20.90 -11.23 23.48
N ALA A 172 21.32 -12.41 22.99
CA ALA A 172 20.84 -13.71 23.42
C ALA A 172 20.90 -13.90 24.94
N GLY A 173 22.00 -13.50 25.58
CA GLY A 173 22.17 -13.59 27.04
C GLY A 173 21.17 -12.74 27.81
N GLU A 174 20.91 -11.51 27.33
CA GLU A 174 19.98 -10.56 27.95
C GLU A 174 18.52 -11.04 27.79
N VAL A 175 18.18 -11.55 26.60
CA VAL A 175 16.87 -12.16 26.30
C VAL A 175 16.64 -13.39 27.17
N LYS A 176 17.63 -14.29 27.26
CA LYS A 176 17.55 -15.51 28.09
C LYS A 176 17.28 -15.16 29.55
N ALA A 177 18.07 -14.26 30.13
CA ALA A 177 17.92 -13.83 31.52
C ALA A 177 16.55 -13.18 31.81
N PHE A 178 15.96 -12.51 30.82
CA PHE A 178 14.64 -11.91 30.95
C PHE A 178 13.50 -12.94 30.86
N VAL A 179 13.58 -13.88 29.93
CA VAL A 179 12.49 -14.81 29.59
C VAL A 179 12.42 -16.00 30.55
N GLU A 180 13.57 -16.46 31.06
CA GLU A 180 13.68 -17.60 31.99
C GLU A 180 12.72 -17.52 33.20
N PRO A 181 12.71 -16.44 34.00
CA PRO A 181 11.81 -16.35 35.16
C PRO A 181 10.32 -16.25 34.76
N ILE A 182 10.02 -15.80 33.53
CA ILE A 182 8.64 -15.66 33.04
C ILE A 182 8.08 -17.03 32.61
N ARG A 183 8.93 -17.89 32.04
CA ARG A 183 8.59 -19.26 31.65
C ARG A 183 8.14 -20.09 32.86
N GLU A 184 8.74 -19.85 34.02
CA GLU A 184 8.39 -20.52 35.29
C GLU A 184 7.22 -19.85 36.03
N SER A 185 6.64 -18.78 35.46
CA SER A 185 5.58 -18.05 36.12
C SER A 185 4.28 -18.87 36.21
N LYS A 186 3.49 -18.60 37.25
CA LYS A 186 2.17 -19.22 37.46
C LYS A 186 1.15 -18.88 36.37
N ASN A 187 1.42 -17.86 35.54
CA ASN A 187 0.53 -17.45 34.47
C ASN A 187 0.82 -18.24 33.19
N GLN A 188 0.01 -19.27 32.94
CA GLN A 188 0.19 -20.18 31.80
C GLN A 188 0.23 -19.48 30.44
N THR A 189 -0.52 -18.38 30.24
CA THR A 189 -0.54 -17.67 28.95
C THR A 189 0.79 -16.95 28.70
N LEU A 190 1.32 -16.25 29.70
CA LEU A 190 2.61 -15.59 29.59
C LEU A 190 3.76 -16.59 29.54
N ALA A 191 3.67 -17.69 30.29
CA ALA A 191 4.64 -18.77 30.23
C ALA A 191 4.73 -19.41 28.84
N LYS A 192 3.59 -19.66 28.17
CA LYS A 192 3.56 -20.15 26.78
C LYS A 192 4.20 -19.17 25.80
N GLN A 193 3.94 -17.88 25.96
CA GLN A 193 4.53 -16.87 25.09
C GLN A 193 6.05 -16.74 25.33
N ALA A 194 6.49 -16.82 26.59
CA ALA A 194 7.90 -16.90 26.95
C ALA A 194 8.57 -18.17 26.38
N GLU A 195 7.88 -19.31 26.39
CA GLU A 195 8.36 -20.55 25.75
C GLU A 195 8.50 -20.40 24.23
N ALA A 196 7.58 -19.66 23.57
CA ALA A 196 7.71 -19.36 22.15
C ALA A 196 8.99 -18.56 21.86
N VAL A 197 9.25 -17.49 22.64
CA VAL A 197 10.51 -16.72 22.53
C VAL A 197 11.72 -17.62 22.76
N TRP A 198 11.68 -18.48 23.77
CA TRP A 198 12.77 -19.40 24.08
C TRP A 198 13.13 -20.32 22.92
N LYS A 199 12.12 -20.81 22.20
CA LYS A 199 12.29 -21.66 21.00
C LYS A 199 12.83 -20.87 19.81
N THR A 200 12.39 -19.61 19.62
CA THR A 200 12.86 -18.79 18.51
C THR A 200 14.37 -18.55 18.57
N PHE A 201 14.94 -18.45 19.77
CA PHE A 201 16.38 -18.29 19.99
C PHE A 201 17.13 -19.62 20.13
N ASP A 202 16.44 -20.75 20.03
CA ASP A 202 17.00 -22.11 20.17
C ASP A 202 17.89 -22.28 21.41
N PHE A 203 17.46 -21.74 22.56
CA PHE A 203 18.24 -21.80 23.79
C PHE A 203 18.39 -23.23 24.36
N ASP A 204 17.61 -24.20 23.87
CA ASP A 204 17.68 -25.59 24.28
C ASP A 204 18.84 -26.35 23.58
N SER A 205 19.22 -25.97 22.37
CA SER A 205 20.31 -26.63 21.62
C SER A 205 21.72 -26.22 22.09
N THR A 206 21.86 -25.03 22.68
CA THR A 206 23.14 -24.51 23.20
C THR A 206 23.61 -25.18 24.50
N SER A 207 22.77 -26.01 25.12
CA SER A 207 23.12 -26.78 26.34
C SER A 207 23.93 -28.06 26.04
N GLY A 208 24.22 -28.36 24.77
CA GLY A 208 24.90 -29.60 24.33
C GLY A 208 26.26 -29.42 23.65
N ALA A 209 26.78 -28.19 23.51
CA ALA A 209 28.05 -27.91 22.84
C ALA A 209 29.04 -27.19 23.76
N GLN A 210 29.62 -27.94 24.71
CA GLN A 210 30.92 -27.60 25.30
C GLN A 210 31.99 -28.43 24.58
N PRO A 211 33.01 -27.82 23.93
CA PRO A 211 34.34 -28.42 23.88
C PRO A 211 35.04 -28.30 25.24
#